data_AF-A0A4R0XDR0-F1
#
_entry.id   AF-A0A4R0XDR0-F1
#
_cell.length_a   1.000
_cell.length_b   1.000
_cell.length_c   1.000
_cell.angle_alpha   90.00
_cell.angle_beta   90.00
_cell.angle_gamma   90.00
#
_symmetry.space_group_name_H-M   'P 1'
#
loop_
_entity.id
_entity.type
_entity.pdbx_description
1 polymer ?
#
loop_
_entity_poly.entity_id
_entity_poly.type
_entity_poly.pdbx_seq_one_letter_code
_entity_poly.pdbx_strand_id
1 'polypeptide(L)'
;MPEILIRPPAGEPVSLAEAKQHLRVTDSLQDSHISMLISNARIACESKTRRQLLHSRWQLVTDRFPMSGVGTPLPLSNDINLPAYAVRLPHAPFVDMQSITYFDMNSSLQTMDPATYTVNAAMEPALVSPVFGQIWPIPLPQIGAVQWTYDAGYASPIVAQAGSALFTVNGPVSWHLGDTTTFYNSGGALPAPLQPNTPYLIASASGNQYSVTDMSGGAITFTDSGSGASFIGTVPEGLRHWILLRVGSLYENREEVAILNRGKVEELPFVDGLLDPYRISLP
;
A
#
# COMPACT_ATOMS: atom_id res chain seq x y z
N MET A 1 6.21 -16.92 3.77
CA MET A 1 6.53 -16.95 2.32
C MET A 1 7.65 -15.93 2.08
N PRO A 2 8.68 -16.21 1.27
CA PRO A 2 9.76 -15.26 1.06
C PRO A 2 9.28 -14.08 0.21
N GLU A 3 9.25 -12.90 0.82
CA GLU A 3 8.85 -11.64 0.22
C GLU A 3 10.05 -10.69 0.19
N ILE A 4 10.23 -10.01 -0.94
CA ILE A 4 11.34 -9.10 -1.18
C ILE A 4 10.76 -7.74 -1.55
N LEU A 5 11.15 -6.70 -0.81
CA LEU A 5 10.83 -5.32 -1.15
C LEU A 5 11.77 -4.87 -2.29
N ILE A 6 11.24 -4.70 -3.49
CA ILE A 6 12.02 -4.20 -4.64
C ILE A 6 12.14 -2.69 -4.59
N ARG A 7 11.03 -2.00 -4.33
CA ARG A 7 10.98 -0.53 -4.28
C ARG A 7 10.31 -0.08 -2.98
N PRO A 8 11.02 0.62 -2.08
CA PRO A 8 10.42 1.14 -0.86
C PRO A 8 9.39 2.24 -1.17
N PRO A 9 8.47 2.50 -0.23
CA PRO A 9 7.53 3.60 -0.36
C PRO A 9 8.25 4.95 -0.43
N ALA A 10 7.74 5.87 -1.26
CA ALA A 10 8.39 7.15 -1.55
C ALA A 10 8.06 8.26 -0.53
N GLY A 11 7.92 7.93 0.76
CA GLY A 11 7.58 8.90 1.82
C GLY A 11 7.04 8.23 3.07
N GLU A 12 6.40 9.02 3.93
CA GLU A 12 5.73 8.55 5.14
C GLU A 12 4.24 8.91 5.13
N PRO A 13 3.34 8.04 5.64
CA PRO A 13 1.90 8.31 5.63
C PRO A 13 1.49 9.47 6.55
N VAL A 14 2.34 9.80 7.53
CA VAL A 14 2.20 10.91 8.46
C VAL A 14 3.43 11.82 8.33
N SER A 15 3.22 13.12 8.17
CA SER A 15 4.28 14.11 8.04
C SER A 15 4.80 14.55 9.40
N LEU A 16 6.02 15.10 9.40
CA LEU A 16 6.64 15.65 10.61
C LEU A 16 5.79 16.74 11.26
N ALA A 17 5.14 17.60 10.47
CA ALA A 17 4.31 18.68 11.00
C ALA A 17 3.10 18.14 11.78
N GLU A 18 2.44 17.10 11.26
CA GLU A 18 1.30 16.46 11.94
C GLU A 18 1.76 15.74 13.22
N ALA A 19 2.87 15.00 13.16
CA ALA A 19 3.43 14.33 14.33
C ALA A 19 3.84 15.33 15.43
N LYS A 20 4.47 16.46 15.06
CA LYS A 20 4.83 17.52 16.01
C LYS A 20 3.63 18.16 16.67
N GLN A 21 2.56 18.40 15.91
CA GLN A 21 1.30 18.90 16.45
C GLN A 21 0.68 17.90 17.45
N HIS A 22 0.74 16.61 17.16
CA HIS A 22 0.27 15.55 18.08
C HIS A 22 1.09 15.49 19.37
N LEU A 23 2.42 15.54 19.25
CA LEU A 23 3.37 15.53 20.38
C LEU A 23 3.45 16.88 21.12
N ARG A 24 2.81 17.93 20.59
CA ARG A 24 2.90 19.32 21.08
C ARG A 24 4.34 19.85 21.15
N VAL A 25 5.18 19.40 20.22
CA VAL A 25 6.59 19.82 20.12
C VAL A 25 6.71 20.96 19.11
N THR A 26 7.26 22.09 19.54
CA THR A 26 7.47 23.27 18.68
C THR A 26 8.90 23.38 18.14
N ASP A 27 9.87 22.75 18.81
CA ASP A 27 11.30 22.84 18.48
C ASP A 27 11.67 21.96 17.28
N SER A 28 12.71 22.33 16.52
CA SER A 28 13.23 21.61 15.36
C SER A 28 14.37 20.65 15.69
N LEU A 29 14.96 20.73 16.89
CA LEU A 29 16.10 19.89 17.28
C LEU A 29 15.79 18.38 17.28
N GLN A 30 14.53 18.01 17.40
CA GLN A 30 14.08 16.62 17.53
C GLN A 30 13.46 16.08 16.24
N ASP A 31 13.47 16.84 15.15
CA ASP A 31 12.81 16.46 13.90
C ASP A 31 13.36 15.15 13.33
N SER A 32 14.67 14.93 13.43
CA SER A 32 15.31 13.68 12.99
C SER A 32 14.85 12.48 13.82
N HIS A 33 14.72 12.65 15.13
CA HIS A 33 14.25 11.58 16.01
C HIS A 33 12.79 11.23 15.74
N ILE A 34 11.93 12.24 15.61
CA ILE A 34 10.51 12.06 15.31
C ILE A 34 10.34 11.38 13.94
N SER A 35 11.14 11.73 12.92
CA SER A 35 11.08 11.05 11.62
C SER A 35 11.40 9.55 11.72
N MET A 36 12.37 9.18 12.55
CA MET A 36 12.72 7.77 12.76
C MET A 36 11.58 7.02 13.47
N LEU A 37 10.95 7.65 14.46
CA LEU A 37 9.80 7.07 15.17
C LEU A 37 8.60 6.84 14.23
N ILE A 38 8.35 7.76 13.29
CA ILE A 38 7.30 7.61 12.27
C ILE A 38 7.60 6.38 11.40
N SER A 39 8.83 6.27 10.88
CA SER A 39 9.21 5.11 10.06
C SER A 39 9.08 3.78 10.81
N ASN A 40 9.48 3.75 12.09
CA ASN A 40 9.36 2.55 12.93
C ASN A 40 7.89 2.20 13.22
N ALA A 41 7.06 3.20 13.53
CA ALA A 41 5.63 3.01 13.74
C ALA A 41 4.94 2.51 12.47
N ARG A 42 5.31 3.02 11.29
CA ARG A 42 4.84 2.51 9.99
C ARG A 42 5.18 1.03 9.83
N ILE A 43 6.45 0.64 9.99
CA ILE A 43 6.89 -0.76 9.85
C ILE A 43 6.13 -1.68 10.81
N ALA A 44 5.90 -1.23 12.06
CA ALA A 44 5.12 -1.99 13.03
C ALA A 44 3.65 -2.15 12.61
N CYS A 45 3.03 -1.10 12.07
CA CYS A 45 1.67 -1.14 11.53
C CYS A 45 1.57 -2.12 10.36
N GLU A 46 2.49 -2.04 9.40
CA GLU A 46 2.51 -2.87 8.19
C GLU A 46 2.76 -4.34 8.54
N SER A 47 3.63 -4.62 9.52
CA SER A 47 3.88 -5.97 10.03
C SER A 47 2.64 -6.59 10.69
N LYS A 48 1.92 -5.84 11.53
CA LYS A 48 0.71 -6.32 12.22
C LYS A 48 -0.49 -6.53 11.29
N THR A 49 -0.71 -5.60 10.36
CA THR A 49 -1.89 -5.62 9.49
C THR A 49 -1.67 -6.42 8.20
N ARG A 50 -0.40 -6.64 7.83
CA ARG A 50 0.01 -7.10 6.50
C ARG A 50 -0.46 -6.17 5.38
N ARG A 51 -0.84 -4.94 5.73
CA ARG A 51 -1.22 -3.91 4.79
C ARG A 51 -0.07 -2.98 4.51
N GLN A 52 0.03 -2.53 3.27
CA GLN A 52 1.00 -1.55 2.82
C GLN A 52 0.33 -0.17 2.83
N LEU A 53 0.91 0.81 3.53
CA LEU A 53 0.28 2.12 3.68
C LEU A 53 0.49 3.00 2.46
N LEU A 54 1.76 3.16 2.07
CA LEU A 54 2.14 3.85 0.84
C LEU A 54 2.57 2.87 -0.23
N HIS A 55 2.33 3.19 -1.49
CA HIS A 55 2.62 2.30 -2.60
C HIS A 55 4.10 1.87 -2.63
N SER A 56 4.30 0.55 -2.61
CA SER A 56 5.60 -0.09 -2.72
C SER A 56 5.52 -1.31 -3.62
N ARG A 57 6.68 -1.68 -4.19
CA ARG A 57 6.80 -2.82 -5.09
C ARG A 57 7.35 -4.01 -4.36
N TRP A 58 6.59 -5.10 -4.36
CA TRP A 58 6.94 -6.36 -3.72
C TRP A 58 7.16 -7.46 -4.75
N GLN A 59 8.02 -8.39 -4.38
CA GLN A 59 8.24 -9.63 -5.08
C GLN A 59 7.98 -10.78 -4.14
N LEU A 60 7.01 -11.62 -4.48
CA LEU A 60 6.78 -12.88 -3.80
C LEU A 60 7.52 -13.97 -4.59
N VAL A 61 8.34 -14.76 -3.89
CA VAL A 61 9.06 -15.89 -4.50
C VAL A 61 8.42 -17.19 -4.03
N THR A 62 8.10 -18.07 -4.98
CA THR A 62 7.48 -19.38 -4.72
C THR A 62 8.19 -20.46 -5.50
N ASP A 63 8.32 -21.66 -4.91
CA ASP A 63 8.99 -22.79 -5.58
C ASP A 63 8.16 -23.39 -6.72
N ARG A 64 6.84 -23.17 -6.70
CA ARG A 64 5.90 -23.73 -7.69
C ARG A 64 4.66 -22.86 -7.83
N PHE A 65 4.01 -22.97 -8.99
CA PHE A 65 2.62 -22.54 -9.12
C PHE A 65 1.71 -23.45 -8.28
N PRO A 66 0.69 -22.90 -7.60
CA PRO A 66 -0.32 -23.71 -6.95
C PRO A 66 -1.10 -24.47 -8.04
N MET A 67 -1.02 -25.79 -8.01
CA MET A 67 -1.75 -26.65 -8.95
C MET A 67 -3.07 -27.12 -8.33
N SER A 68 -4.08 -27.27 -9.18
CA SER A 68 -5.32 -27.95 -8.80
C SER A 68 -5.01 -29.43 -8.53
N GLY A 69 -5.18 -29.89 -7.29
CA GLY A 69 -5.18 -31.32 -7.00
C GLY A 69 -6.40 -32.01 -7.64
N VAL A 70 -6.29 -33.31 -7.93
CA VAL A 70 -7.46 -34.12 -8.28
C VAL A 70 -8.44 -34.06 -7.10
N GLY A 71 -9.67 -33.58 -7.33
CA GLY A 71 -10.70 -33.43 -6.29
C GLY A 71 -10.84 -32.04 -5.69
N THR A 72 -10.19 -31.01 -6.24
CA THR A 72 -10.52 -29.62 -5.89
C THR A 72 -11.97 -29.32 -6.21
N PRO A 73 -12.78 -28.81 -5.26
CA PRO A 73 -14.17 -28.47 -5.50
C PRO A 73 -14.31 -27.58 -6.73
N LEU A 74 -15.37 -27.80 -7.53
CA LEU A 74 -15.73 -26.88 -8.60
C LEU A 74 -15.85 -25.45 -8.03
N PRO A 75 -15.47 -24.41 -8.81
CA PRO A 75 -15.33 -23.03 -8.35
C PRO A 75 -16.63 -22.36 -7.85
N LEU A 76 -17.72 -23.10 -7.65
CA LEU A 76 -19.08 -22.61 -7.40
C LEU A 76 -19.69 -23.11 -6.08
N SER A 77 -18.92 -23.72 -5.18
CA SER A 77 -19.49 -24.24 -3.92
C SER A 77 -19.79 -23.18 -2.86
N ASN A 78 -19.14 -22.01 -2.92
CA ASN A 78 -19.24 -20.91 -1.95
C ASN A 78 -19.37 -19.56 -2.68
N ASP A 79 -19.94 -18.55 -2.01
CA ASP A 79 -20.04 -17.16 -2.51
C ASP A 79 -18.68 -16.55 -2.84
N ILE A 80 -17.64 -16.97 -2.11
CA ILE A 80 -16.24 -16.65 -2.40
C ILE A 80 -15.48 -17.98 -2.49
N ASN A 81 -15.10 -18.36 -3.71
CA ASN A 81 -14.27 -19.54 -3.90
C ASN A 81 -12.80 -19.18 -3.64
N LEU A 82 -12.11 -20.08 -2.93
CA LEU A 82 -10.66 -20.05 -2.80
C LEU A 82 -10.12 -21.21 -3.63
N PRO A 83 -9.87 -21.00 -4.94
CA PRO A 83 -9.41 -22.08 -5.78
C PRO A 83 -8.06 -22.54 -5.26
N ALA A 84 -7.87 -23.85 -5.13
CA ALA A 84 -6.59 -24.41 -4.68
C ALA A 84 -5.42 -24.09 -5.63
N TYR A 85 -5.74 -23.67 -6.86
CA TYR A 85 -4.81 -23.21 -7.87
C TYR A 85 -4.58 -21.68 -7.85
N ALA A 86 -5.12 -20.94 -6.88
CA ALA A 86 -4.89 -19.50 -6.77
C ALA A 86 -3.72 -19.18 -5.83
N VAL A 87 -2.90 -18.21 -6.21
CA VAL A 87 -1.88 -17.63 -5.32
C VAL A 87 -2.49 -16.49 -4.52
N ARG A 88 -2.21 -16.47 -3.21
CA ARG A 88 -2.53 -15.36 -2.32
C ARG A 88 -1.34 -14.41 -2.23
N LEU A 89 -1.56 -13.14 -2.54
CA LEU A 89 -0.55 -12.10 -2.36
C LEU A 89 -0.55 -11.63 -0.90
N PRO A 90 0.60 -11.63 -0.20
CA PRO A 90 0.63 -11.39 1.23
C PRO A 90 0.33 -9.95 1.66
N HIS A 91 0.52 -8.98 0.77
CA HIS A 91 0.30 -7.56 1.06
C HIS A 91 -0.98 -7.03 0.41
N ALA A 92 -1.70 -6.18 1.14
CA ALA A 92 -2.89 -5.49 0.64
C ALA A 92 -2.86 -3.98 1.00
N PRO A 93 -3.66 -3.12 0.36
CA PRO A 93 -4.47 -3.39 -0.82
C PRO A 93 -3.58 -3.65 -2.03
N PHE A 94 -3.98 -4.61 -2.85
CA PHE A 94 -3.34 -4.88 -4.13
C PHE A 94 -3.77 -3.83 -5.14
N VAL A 95 -2.83 -3.35 -5.94
CA VAL A 95 -3.10 -2.28 -6.92
C VAL A 95 -2.97 -2.82 -8.32
N ASP A 96 -1.79 -3.32 -8.66
CA ASP A 96 -1.49 -3.78 -10.01
C ASP A 96 -0.47 -4.92 -10.02
N MET A 97 -0.60 -5.80 -11.01
CA MET A 97 0.32 -6.91 -11.25
C MET A 97 1.33 -6.49 -12.31
N GLN A 98 2.61 -6.43 -11.93
CA GLN A 98 3.66 -5.99 -12.85
C GLN A 98 4.10 -7.12 -13.77
N SER A 99 4.53 -8.25 -13.18
CA SER A 99 4.97 -9.39 -13.97
C SER A 99 4.99 -10.67 -13.14
N ILE A 100 4.65 -11.77 -13.81
CA ILE A 100 4.87 -13.13 -13.30
C ILE A 100 5.99 -13.72 -14.14
N THR A 101 7.13 -14.01 -13.52
CA THR A 101 8.24 -14.68 -14.18
C THR A 101 8.47 -16.07 -13.59
N TYR A 102 8.88 -17.00 -14.42
CA TYR A 102 9.18 -18.36 -14.00
C TYR A 102 10.34 -18.95 -14.81
N PHE A 103 11.06 -19.90 -14.23
CA PHE A 103 12.04 -20.68 -14.97
C PHE A 103 11.38 -21.85 -15.69
N ASP A 104 11.61 -21.99 -17.00
CA ASP A 104 11.17 -23.15 -17.77
C ASP A 104 12.09 -24.37 -17.56
N MET A 105 11.73 -25.51 -18.14
CA MET A 105 12.52 -26.76 -18.05
C MET A 105 13.93 -26.66 -18.64
N ASN A 106 14.21 -25.62 -19.43
CA ASN A 106 15.54 -25.33 -19.98
C ASN A 106 16.32 -24.32 -19.11
N SER A 107 15.84 -24.04 -17.88
CA SER A 107 16.38 -23.04 -16.97
C SER A 107 16.39 -21.62 -17.55
N SER A 108 15.52 -21.33 -18.52
CA SER A 108 15.36 -19.99 -19.10
C SER A 108 14.25 -19.23 -18.37
N LEU A 109 14.44 -17.93 -18.16
CA LEU A 109 13.44 -17.07 -17.55
C LEU A 109 12.36 -16.72 -18.57
N GLN A 110 11.13 -17.16 -18.31
CA GLN A 110 9.94 -16.83 -19.08
C GLN A 110 9.06 -15.85 -18.32
N THR A 111 8.36 -14.98 -19.04
CA THR A 111 7.35 -14.07 -18.47
C THR A 111 5.97 -14.55 -18.94
N MET A 112 5.03 -14.71 -18.01
CA MET A 112 3.66 -15.06 -18.38
C MET A 112 2.92 -13.88 -19.00
N ASP A 113 2.11 -14.17 -20.01
CA ASP A 113 1.23 -13.19 -20.64
C ASP A 113 0.10 -12.78 -19.67
N PRO A 114 -0.09 -11.48 -19.41
CA PRO A 114 -1.25 -10.95 -18.66
C PRO A 114 -2.61 -11.49 -19.10
N ALA A 115 -2.80 -11.86 -20.36
CA ALA A 115 -4.07 -12.41 -20.85
C ALA A 115 -4.38 -13.83 -20.34
N THR A 116 -3.40 -14.53 -19.74
CA THR A 116 -3.56 -15.92 -19.27
C THR A 116 -4.00 -16.04 -17.81
N TYR A 117 -3.93 -14.94 -17.05
CA TYR A 117 -4.31 -14.91 -15.63
C TYR A 117 -5.29 -13.78 -15.33
N THR A 118 -6.06 -13.97 -14.27
CA THR A 118 -7.00 -13.00 -13.70
C THR A 118 -6.60 -12.70 -12.27
N VAL A 119 -6.65 -11.43 -11.89
CA VAL A 119 -6.43 -11.01 -10.51
C VAL A 119 -7.76 -10.57 -9.90
N ASN A 120 -8.12 -11.18 -8.78
CA ASN A 120 -9.22 -10.72 -7.95
C ASN A 120 -8.67 -9.77 -6.87
N ALA A 121 -8.70 -8.48 -7.20
CA ALA A 121 -8.28 -7.39 -6.30
C ALA A 121 -9.34 -7.04 -5.24
N ALA A 122 -10.58 -7.53 -5.37
CA ALA A 122 -11.65 -7.26 -4.41
C ALA A 122 -11.48 -8.07 -3.11
N MET A 123 -10.68 -9.14 -3.15
CA MET A 123 -10.32 -9.91 -1.97
C MET A 123 -9.07 -9.32 -1.30
N GLU A 124 -9.11 -9.25 0.02
CA GLU A 124 -7.98 -8.84 0.85
C GLU A 124 -7.62 -10.04 1.75
N PRO A 125 -6.64 -10.89 1.39
CA PRO A 125 -5.58 -10.70 0.39
C PRO A 125 -5.99 -11.01 -1.06
N ALA A 126 -5.34 -10.35 -2.02
CA ALA A 126 -5.63 -10.53 -3.44
C ALA A 126 -5.28 -11.94 -3.92
N LEU A 127 -6.10 -12.45 -4.83
CA LEU A 127 -5.94 -13.77 -5.44
C LEU A 127 -5.57 -13.66 -6.90
N VAL A 128 -4.58 -14.44 -7.32
CA VAL A 128 -4.22 -14.59 -8.74
C VAL A 128 -4.53 -16.02 -9.17
N SER A 129 -5.33 -16.15 -10.23
CA SER A 129 -5.72 -17.44 -10.83
C SER A 129 -5.54 -17.40 -12.35
N PRO A 130 -5.34 -18.54 -13.03
CA PRO A 130 -5.42 -18.58 -14.47
C PRO A 130 -6.86 -18.31 -14.94
N VAL A 131 -7.00 -17.78 -16.16
CA VAL A 131 -8.32 -17.60 -16.81
C VAL A 131 -8.99 -18.97 -17.00
N PHE A 132 -10.33 -18.99 -17.04
CA PHE A 132 -11.08 -20.21 -17.32
C PHE A 132 -10.58 -20.90 -18.61
N GLY A 133 -10.27 -22.20 -18.50
CA GLY A 133 -9.74 -23.01 -19.60
C GLY A 133 -8.22 -22.94 -19.78
N GLN A 134 -7.51 -22.12 -19.01
CA GLN A 134 -6.05 -22.08 -18.96
C GLN A 134 -5.51 -22.80 -17.72
N ILE A 135 -4.26 -23.25 -17.79
CA ILE A 135 -3.53 -23.86 -16.68
C ILE A 135 -2.23 -23.10 -16.44
N TRP A 136 -1.71 -23.20 -15.21
CA TRP A 136 -0.37 -22.69 -14.94
C TRP A 136 0.67 -23.42 -15.80
N PRO A 137 1.65 -22.69 -16.38
CA PRO A 137 2.76 -23.33 -17.06
C PRO A 137 3.58 -24.17 -16.06
N ILE A 138 4.26 -25.19 -16.57
CA ILE A 138 5.07 -26.08 -15.75
C ILE A 138 6.43 -25.38 -15.50
N PRO A 139 6.73 -24.96 -14.26
CA PRO A 139 8.03 -24.36 -13.95
C PRO A 139 9.07 -25.45 -13.71
N LEU A 140 10.34 -25.08 -13.77
CA LEU A 140 11.43 -25.93 -13.32
C LEU A 140 11.24 -26.29 -11.83
N PRO A 141 11.32 -27.56 -11.41
CA PRO A 141 11.10 -27.97 -10.03
C PRO A 141 12.32 -27.66 -9.15
N GLN A 142 12.59 -26.38 -8.94
CA GLN A 142 13.67 -25.86 -8.10
C GLN A 142 13.13 -24.84 -7.09
N ILE A 143 13.92 -24.58 -6.04
CA ILE A 143 13.59 -23.53 -5.07
C ILE A 143 13.56 -22.16 -5.76
N GLY A 144 12.53 -21.35 -5.45
CA GLY A 144 12.34 -20.02 -6.00
C GLY A 144 12.12 -19.94 -7.51
N ALA A 145 11.53 -20.98 -8.11
CA ALA A 145 11.33 -21.06 -9.56
C ALA A 145 10.35 -20.02 -10.14
N VAL A 146 9.43 -19.49 -9.32
CA VAL A 146 8.38 -18.56 -9.75
C VAL A 146 8.48 -17.28 -8.92
N GLN A 147 8.41 -16.14 -9.59
CA GLN A 147 8.48 -14.81 -8.99
C GLN A 147 7.28 -13.99 -9.41
N TRP A 148 6.61 -13.40 -8.43
CA TRP A 148 5.41 -12.58 -8.61
C TRP A 148 5.77 -11.15 -8.23
N THR A 149 5.88 -10.26 -9.21
CA THR A 149 6.14 -8.84 -8.97
C THR A 149 4.83 -8.08 -9.02
N TYR A 150 4.50 -7.40 -7.93
CA TYR A 150 3.24 -6.67 -7.79
C TYR A 150 3.43 -5.39 -6.98
N ASP A 151 2.49 -4.46 -7.17
CA ASP A 151 2.43 -3.22 -6.42
C ASP A 151 1.28 -3.27 -5.41
N ALA A 152 1.57 -2.89 -4.17
CA ALA A 152 0.59 -2.83 -3.08
C ALA A 152 0.67 -1.48 -2.37
N GLY A 153 -0.45 -0.97 -1.88
CA GLY A 153 -0.50 0.26 -1.07
C GLY A 153 -1.78 1.07 -1.25
N TYR A 154 -2.07 1.97 -0.31
CA TYR A 154 -3.24 2.85 -0.39
C TYR A 154 -3.01 4.15 -1.15
N ALA A 155 -1.79 4.69 -1.09
CA ALA A 155 -1.53 6.03 -1.58
C ALA A 155 -0.11 6.28 -2.06
N SER A 156 0.05 7.25 -2.97
CA SER A 156 1.32 7.71 -3.52
C SER A 156 1.50 9.19 -3.23
N PRO A 157 2.71 9.65 -2.87
CA PRO A 157 2.98 11.08 -2.71
C PRO A 157 2.92 11.80 -4.06
N ILE A 158 2.37 13.02 -4.02
CA ILE A 158 2.25 13.90 -5.17
C ILE A 158 2.99 15.22 -4.93
N VAL A 159 3.50 15.79 -6.01
CA VAL A 159 4.06 17.13 -6.04
C VAL A 159 3.32 17.92 -7.11
N ALA A 160 2.52 18.89 -6.68
CA ALA A 160 1.84 19.82 -7.56
C ALA A 160 2.72 21.05 -7.81
N GLN A 161 2.69 21.57 -9.03
CA GLN A 161 3.38 22.82 -9.38
C GLN A 161 2.36 23.96 -9.50
N ALA A 162 2.59 25.05 -8.78
CA ALA A 162 1.76 26.24 -8.85
C ALA A 162 1.72 26.80 -10.28
N GLY A 163 0.52 27.15 -10.75
CA GLY A 163 0.27 27.67 -12.10
C GLY A 163 0.18 26.62 -13.21
N SER A 164 0.24 25.33 -12.89
CA SER A 164 0.09 24.23 -13.84
C SER A 164 -1.15 23.39 -13.53
N ALA A 165 -1.72 22.75 -14.55
CA ALA A 165 -2.74 21.70 -14.38
C ALA A 165 -2.12 20.32 -14.09
N LEU A 166 -0.80 20.23 -14.10
CA LEU A 166 -0.05 18.99 -13.95
C LEU A 166 0.49 18.85 -12.52
N PHE A 167 0.35 17.65 -11.96
CA PHE A 167 1.07 17.20 -10.77
C PHE A 167 1.89 15.96 -11.11
N THR A 168 3.01 15.80 -10.43
CA THR A 168 3.87 14.62 -10.57
C THR A 168 3.57 13.65 -9.45
N VAL A 169 3.36 12.38 -9.78
CA VAL A 169 3.19 11.33 -8.78
C VAL A 169 4.50 10.55 -8.61
N ASN A 170 4.95 10.45 -7.36
CA ASN A 170 6.14 9.70 -7.00
C ASN A 170 5.73 8.34 -6.44
N GLY A 171 5.57 7.35 -7.31
CA GLY A 171 5.18 6.00 -6.91
C GLY A 171 5.51 4.95 -7.97
N PRO A 172 5.29 3.66 -7.65
CA PRO A 172 5.36 2.58 -8.64
C PRO A 172 4.08 2.44 -9.47
N VAL A 173 2.96 2.99 -9.00
CA VAL A 173 1.64 2.88 -9.63
C VAL A 173 1.46 3.90 -10.74
N SER A 174 0.81 3.49 -11.82
CA SER A 174 0.38 4.34 -12.92
C SER A 174 -1.14 4.40 -12.97
N TRP A 175 -1.70 5.56 -13.25
CA TRP A 175 -3.16 5.75 -13.37
C TRP A 175 -3.58 5.91 -14.83
N HIS A 176 -4.79 5.46 -15.16
CA HIS A 176 -5.35 5.55 -16.48
C HIS A 176 -6.34 6.71 -16.61
N LEU A 177 -6.62 7.12 -17.85
CA LEU A 177 -7.55 8.21 -18.14
C LEU A 177 -8.98 7.80 -17.76
N GLY A 178 -9.63 8.64 -16.95
CA GLY A 178 -10.97 8.38 -16.42
C GLY A 178 -11.01 7.69 -15.05
N ASP A 179 -9.86 7.32 -14.49
CA ASP A 179 -9.81 6.75 -13.14
C ASP A 179 -10.25 7.79 -12.09
N THR A 180 -11.08 7.35 -11.14
CA THR A 180 -11.51 8.19 -10.01
C THR A 180 -10.51 8.07 -8.87
N THR A 181 -9.96 9.19 -8.40
CA THR A 181 -9.01 9.22 -7.30
C THR A 181 -9.38 10.30 -6.28
N THR A 182 -9.01 10.05 -5.03
CA THR A 182 -9.13 11.01 -3.92
C THR A 182 -7.75 11.52 -3.55
N PHE A 183 -7.69 12.67 -2.88
CA PHE A 183 -6.45 13.22 -2.34
C PHE A 183 -6.57 13.40 -0.83
N TYR A 184 -5.46 13.17 -0.13
CA TYR A 184 -5.31 13.58 1.27
C TYR A 184 -3.97 14.29 1.48
N ASN A 185 -3.94 15.13 2.51
CA ASN A 185 -2.73 15.76 2.99
C ASN A 185 -2.43 15.27 4.39
N SER A 186 -1.15 15.11 4.69
CA SER A 186 -0.66 14.97 6.05
C SER A 186 0.14 16.22 6.48
N GLY A 187 -0.37 16.90 7.52
CA GLY A 187 0.27 18.04 8.20
C GLY A 187 0.36 19.35 7.43
N GLY A 188 -0.56 19.61 6.50
CA GLY A 188 -0.67 20.89 5.80
C GLY A 188 -1.94 21.00 4.96
N ALA A 189 -1.93 21.92 3.98
CA ALA A 189 -3.05 22.15 3.08
C ALA A 189 -2.80 21.51 1.70
N LEU A 190 -3.81 20.84 1.15
CA LEU A 190 -3.76 20.34 -0.23
C LEU A 190 -3.52 21.48 -1.23
N PRO A 191 -2.90 21.20 -2.39
CA PRO A 191 -2.77 22.18 -3.46
C PRO A 191 -4.14 22.72 -3.86
N ALA A 192 -4.35 24.02 -3.67
CA ALA A 192 -5.64 24.64 -4.00
C ALA A 192 -5.91 24.52 -5.52
N PRO A 193 -7.14 24.19 -5.96
CA PRO A 193 -8.39 24.10 -5.21
C PRO A 193 -8.79 22.71 -4.69
N LEU A 194 -7.88 21.72 -4.65
CA LEU A 194 -8.21 20.36 -4.21
C LEU A 194 -8.72 20.33 -2.77
N GLN A 195 -9.81 19.58 -2.56
CA GLN A 195 -10.41 19.33 -1.26
C GLN A 195 -10.14 17.90 -0.81
N PRO A 196 -9.90 17.66 0.49
CA PRO A 196 -9.69 16.32 1.01
C PRO A 196 -10.97 15.48 0.87
N ASN A 197 -10.82 14.17 0.62
CA ASN A 197 -11.93 13.21 0.49
C ASN A 197 -12.96 13.53 -0.61
N THR A 198 -12.62 14.43 -1.54
CA THR A 198 -13.45 14.69 -2.73
C THR A 198 -12.93 13.82 -3.88
N PRO A 199 -13.81 13.07 -4.60
CA PRO A 199 -13.40 12.29 -5.74
C PRO A 199 -13.12 13.21 -6.94
N TYR A 200 -12.07 12.91 -7.68
CA TYR A 200 -11.69 13.60 -8.90
C TYR A 200 -11.33 12.61 -10.01
N LEU A 201 -11.44 13.04 -11.26
CA LEU A 201 -11.16 12.21 -12.43
C LEU A 201 -9.80 12.55 -13.03
N ILE A 202 -9.06 11.52 -13.46
CA ILE A 202 -7.78 11.71 -14.14
C ILE A 202 -8.03 12.05 -15.61
N ALA A 203 -7.64 13.26 -16.01
CA ALA A 203 -7.92 13.83 -17.32
C ALA A 203 -6.78 13.61 -18.32
N SER A 204 -5.54 13.51 -17.84
CA SER A 204 -4.39 13.08 -18.65
C SER A 204 -3.38 12.33 -17.81
N ALA A 205 -2.73 11.34 -18.43
CA ALA A 205 -1.65 10.56 -17.85
C ALA A 205 -0.51 10.51 -18.88
N SER A 206 0.55 11.28 -18.67
CA SER A 206 1.75 11.28 -19.51
C SER A 206 2.97 10.95 -18.65
N GLY A 207 3.34 9.66 -18.59
CA GLY A 207 4.39 9.18 -17.70
C GLY A 207 4.01 9.37 -16.23
N ASN A 208 4.85 10.10 -15.48
CA ASN A 208 4.59 10.39 -14.05
C ASN A 208 3.83 11.70 -13.82
N GLN A 209 3.44 12.41 -14.89
CA GLN A 209 2.68 13.65 -14.81
C GLN A 209 1.22 13.41 -15.15
N TYR A 210 0.35 13.92 -14.29
CA TYR A 210 -1.08 13.72 -14.36
C TYR A 210 -1.80 15.07 -14.24
N SER A 211 -2.95 15.20 -14.92
CA SER A 211 -3.90 16.29 -14.67
C SER A 211 -5.23 15.72 -14.23
N VAL A 212 -5.99 16.52 -13.49
CA VAL A 212 -7.24 16.10 -12.89
C VAL A 212 -8.36 17.08 -13.23
N THR A 213 -9.56 16.54 -13.40
CA THR A 213 -10.81 17.27 -13.53
C THR A 213 -11.72 16.99 -12.35
N ASP A 214 -12.58 17.94 -12.01
CA ASP A 214 -13.73 17.68 -11.14
C ASP A 214 -14.67 16.62 -11.75
N MET A 215 -15.56 16.03 -10.94
CA MET A 215 -16.58 15.07 -11.38
C MET A 215 -17.55 15.66 -12.42
N SER A 216 -17.62 16.99 -12.51
CA SER A 216 -18.36 17.74 -13.53
C SER A 216 -17.59 17.93 -14.86
N GLY A 217 -16.33 17.48 -14.94
CA GLY A 217 -15.46 17.63 -16.11
C GLY A 217 -14.70 18.97 -16.18
N GLY A 218 -14.77 19.80 -15.14
CA GLY A 218 -13.99 21.04 -15.06
C GLY A 218 -12.51 20.76 -14.80
N ALA A 219 -11.61 21.26 -15.66
CA ALA A 219 -10.17 21.11 -15.47
C ALA A 219 -9.68 21.86 -14.23
N ILE A 220 -8.85 21.20 -13.41
CA ILE A 220 -8.29 21.78 -12.19
C ILE A 220 -6.88 22.30 -12.48
N THR A 221 -6.69 23.60 -12.30
CA THR A 221 -5.38 24.25 -12.33
C THR A 221 -4.94 24.56 -10.90
N PHE A 222 -3.74 24.13 -10.51
CA PHE A 222 -3.25 24.35 -9.16
C PHE A 222 -2.82 25.82 -8.99
N THR A 223 -3.42 26.52 -8.03
CA THR A 223 -3.06 27.90 -7.72
C THR A 223 -1.87 28.00 -6.76
N ASP A 224 -1.56 26.90 -6.06
CA ASP A 224 -0.44 26.78 -5.13
C ASP A 224 0.09 25.34 -5.15
N SER A 225 1.33 25.11 -4.70
CA SER A 225 1.92 23.78 -4.54
C SER A 225 1.43 23.03 -3.29
N GLY A 226 0.63 23.69 -2.43
CA GLY A 226 0.22 23.15 -1.14
C GLY A 226 1.35 23.17 -0.11
N SER A 227 1.04 22.76 1.12
CA SER A 227 2.01 22.64 2.22
C SER A 227 1.95 21.24 2.83
N GLY A 228 3.09 20.73 3.30
CA GLY A 228 3.19 19.37 3.85
C GLY A 228 3.29 18.28 2.76
N ALA A 229 2.92 17.05 3.12
CA ALA A 229 2.97 15.92 2.21
C ALA A 229 1.57 15.63 1.64
N SER A 230 1.39 15.85 0.34
CA SER A 230 0.14 15.55 -0.37
C SER A 230 0.23 14.19 -1.03
N PHE A 231 -0.88 13.46 -1.05
CA PHE A 231 -0.94 12.10 -1.58
C PHE A 231 -2.17 11.92 -2.46
N ILE A 232 -2.02 11.07 -3.49
CA ILE A 232 -3.11 10.51 -4.30
C ILE A 232 -3.50 9.14 -3.73
N GLY A 233 -4.79 8.86 -3.62
CA GLY A 233 -5.35 7.78 -2.82
C GLY A 233 -5.74 8.27 -1.42
N THR A 234 -6.19 7.37 -0.54
CA THR A 234 -6.52 7.71 0.85
C THR A 234 -6.03 6.62 1.79
N VAL A 235 -5.11 6.95 2.70
CA VAL A 235 -4.78 6.08 3.83
C VAL A 235 -5.88 6.21 4.89
N PRO A 236 -6.51 5.11 5.33
CA PRO A 236 -7.56 5.15 6.35
C PRO A 236 -7.14 5.90 7.60
N GLU A 237 -8.03 6.76 8.12
CA GLU A 237 -7.74 7.61 9.28
C GLU A 237 -7.38 6.79 10.53
N GLY A 238 -8.02 5.65 10.74
CA GLY A 238 -7.71 4.75 11.86
C GLY A 238 -6.25 4.28 11.88
N LEU A 239 -5.67 4.00 10.71
CA LEU A 239 -4.26 3.59 10.59
C LEU A 239 -3.32 4.77 10.87
N ARG A 240 -3.65 5.96 10.37
CA ARG A 240 -2.87 7.19 10.67
C ARG A 240 -2.91 7.55 12.15
N HIS A 241 -4.08 7.48 12.76
CA HIS A 241 -4.26 7.75 14.19
C HIS A 241 -3.50 6.74 15.04
N TRP A 242 -3.52 5.45 14.67
CA TRP A 242 -2.72 4.43 15.34
C TRP A 242 -1.22 4.73 15.29
N ILE A 243 -0.71 5.17 14.13
CA ILE A 243 0.70 5.59 13.98
C ILE A 243 1.01 6.76 14.91
N LEU A 244 0.17 7.78 14.97
CA LEU A 244 0.36 8.93 15.86
C LEU A 244 0.42 8.50 17.34
N LEU A 245 -0.51 7.65 17.79
CA LEU A 245 -0.52 7.10 19.15
C LEU A 245 0.73 6.27 19.44
N ARG A 246 1.19 5.47 18.48
CA ARG A 246 2.41 4.68 18.62
C ARG A 246 3.65 5.57 18.68
N VAL A 247 3.73 6.62 17.87
CA VAL A 247 4.81 7.61 17.90
C VAL A 247 4.81 8.34 19.24
N GLY A 248 3.66 8.76 19.77
CA GLY A 248 3.53 9.32 21.12
C GLY A 248 4.08 8.39 22.20
N SER A 249 3.71 7.11 22.12
CA SER A 249 4.18 6.10 23.08
C SER A 249 5.69 5.89 23.03
N LEU A 250 6.28 5.83 21.84
CA LEU A 250 7.73 5.65 21.63
C LEU A 250 8.54 6.92 21.97
N TYR A 251 7.94 8.09 21.82
CA TYR A 251 8.59 9.36 22.14
C TYR A 251 8.71 9.55 23.66
N GLU A 252 7.64 9.21 24.41
CA GLU A 252 7.62 9.27 25.88
C GLU A 252 8.46 8.15 26.52
N ASN A 253 8.40 6.93 25.96
CA ASN A 253 9.11 5.77 26.50
C ASN A 253 10.32 5.43 25.63
N ARG A 254 11.52 5.83 26.09
CA ARG A 254 12.79 5.56 25.40
C ARG A 254 13.44 4.23 25.78
N GLU A 255 12.91 3.58 26.81
CA GLU A 255 13.38 2.29 27.32
C GLU A 255 12.33 1.22 27.03
N GLU A 256 12.77 -0.03 26.84
CA GLU A 256 11.87 -1.18 26.62
C GLU A 256 10.97 -1.45 27.82
N VAL A 257 11.45 -1.13 29.02
CA VAL A 257 10.72 -1.33 30.29
C VAL A 257 10.76 -0.05 31.12
N ALA A 258 9.62 0.60 31.26
CA ALA A 258 9.45 1.68 32.23
C ALA A 258 9.30 1.08 33.64
N ILE A 259 10.39 1.05 34.43
CA ILE A 259 10.34 0.66 35.85
C ILE A 259 9.73 1.83 36.64
N LEU A 260 8.41 1.83 36.78
CA LEU A 260 7.71 2.79 37.63
C LEU A 260 7.89 2.41 39.11
N ASN A 261 8.58 3.25 39.89
CA ASN A 261 8.70 3.09 41.34
C ASN A 261 7.36 3.24 42.09
N ARG A 262 6.33 3.84 41.46
CA ARG A 262 4.96 3.92 41.97
C ARG A 262 3.97 4.22 40.84
N GLY A 263 3.28 3.20 40.34
CA GLY A 263 2.27 3.31 39.28
C GLY A 263 2.29 2.08 38.39
N LYS A 264 1.12 1.52 38.05
CA LYS A 264 1.00 0.42 37.08
C LYS A 264 0.95 1.04 35.68
N VAL A 265 1.81 0.60 34.77
CA VAL A 265 1.60 0.85 33.34
C VAL A 265 0.42 -0.04 32.94
N GLU A 266 -0.75 0.55 32.72
CA GLU A 266 -1.84 -0.18 32.08
C GLU A 266 -1.70 -0.06 30.57
N GLU A 267 -1.57 -1.20 29.91
CA GLU A 267 -1.73 -1.26 28.46
C GLU A 267 -3.14 -0.78 28.12
N LEU A 268 -3.26 0.05 27.09
CA LEU A 268 -4.53 0.51 26.56
C LEU A 268 -4.93 -0.43 25.43
N PRO A 269 -5.69 -1.52 25.68
CA PRO A 269 -5.94 -2.56 24.69
C PRO A 269 -6.72 -2.05 23.46
N PHE A 270 -7.45 -0.94 23.60
CA PHE A 270 -8.19 -0.35 22.48
C PHE A 270 -7.30 0.15 21.34
N VAL A 271 -6.03 0.48 21.63
CA VAL A 271 -5.10 1.00 20.61
C VAL A 271 -4.82 -0.09 19.58
N ASP A 272 -4.53 -1.32 20.02
CA ASP A 272 -4.33 -2.44 19.09
C ASP A 272 -5.63 -2.86 18.39
N GLY A 273 -6.78 -2.59 19.02
CA GLY A 273 -8.11 -2.76 18.43
C GLY A 273 -8.40 -1.85 17.22
N LEU A 274 -7.71 -0.70 17.09
CA LEU A 274 -7.80 0.14 15.89
C LEU A 274 -7.28 -0.56 14.64
N LEU A 275 -6.39 -1.53 14.80
CA LEU A 275 -5.85 -2.32 13.70
C LEU A 275 -6.74 -3.51 13.33
N ASP A 276 -7.62 -3.96 14.21
CA ASP A 276 -8.41 -5.19 14.02
C ASP A 276 -9.24 -5.20 12.73
N PRO A 277 -9.92 -4.10 12.30
CA PRO A 277 -10.63 -4.06 11.01
C PRO A 277 -9.71 -4.22 9.80
N TYR A 278 -8.42 -3.92 9.97
CA TYR A 278 -7.42 -3.94 8.90
C TYR A 278 -6.52 -5.18 8.96
N ARG A 279 -6.66 -6.04 9.97
CA ARG A 279 -5.89 -7.28 10.05
C ARG A 279 -6.35 -8.26 8.99
N ILE A 280 -5.41 -8.67 8.15
CA ILE A 280 -5.63 -9.70 7.17
C ILE A 280 -5.20 -11.03 7.79
N SER A 281 -6.15 -11.95 7.95
CA SER A 281 -5.82 -13.31 8.32
C SER A 281 -5.19 -14.01 7.12
N LEU A 282 -3.88 -14.23 7.20
CA LEU A 282 -3.26 -15.31 6.44
C LEU A 282 -3.65 -16.62 7.13
N PRO A 283 -4.21 -17.61 6.41
CA PRO A 283 -4.59 -18.90 6.99
C PRO A 283 -3.37 -19.67 7.52
#